data_AF-A0AAW6YH18-F1
#
_entry.id   AF-A0AAW6YH18-F1
#
_cell.length_a   1.000
_cell.length_b   1.000
_cell.length_c   1.000
_cell.angle_alpha   90.00
_cell.angle_beta   90.00
_cell.angle_gamma   90.00
#
_symmetry.space_group_name_H-M   'P 1'
#
loop_
_entity.id
_entity.type
_entity.pdbx_description
1 polymer ?
#
loop_
_entity_poly.entity_id
_entity_poly.type
_entity_poly.pdbx_seq_one_letter_code
_entity_poly.pdbx_strand_id
1 'polypeptide(L)' 'TGVEIMAQPPGTKLQLLSLLSGGERALTAIALLFAILDVKTVPFSILDEVEAALDDANVARYGRYLQKFAQKTQFIVIS' A
#
# COMPACT_ATOMS: atom_id res chain seq x y z
N THR A 1 1.08 -20.22 -15.23
CA THR A 1 1.24 -20.32 -13.76
C THR A 1 1.63 -18.96 -13.24
N GLY A 2 0.71 -18.24 -12.58
CA GLY A 2 0.91 -16.89 -12.08
C GLY A 2 0.09 -16.65 -10.81
N VAL A 3 0.28 -15.50 -10.17
CA VAL A 3 -0.50 -15.08 -9.00
C VAL A 3 -1.55 -14.09 -9.46
N GLU A 4 -2.83 -14.40 -9.22
CA GLU A 4 -3.94 -13.47 -9.45
C GLU A 4 -4.20 -12.66 -8.19
N ILE A 5 -4.25 -11.34 -8.33
CA ILE A 5 -4.59 -10.41 -7.24
C ILE A 5 -6.02 -9.93 -7.47
N MET A 6 -6.89 -10.21 -6.50
CA MET A 6 -8.25 -9.72 -6.43
C MET A 6 -8.39 -8.80 -5.24
N ALA A 7 -9.12 -7.70 -5.41
CA ALA A 7 -9.38 -6.76 -4.32
C ALA A 7 -10.82 -6.25 -4.38
N GLN A 8 -11.33 -5.87 -3.21
CA GLN A 8 -12.64 -5.26 -3.05
C GLN A 8 -12.48 -3.95 -2.26
N PRO A 9 -12.24 -2.82 -2.94
CA PRO A 9 -12.32 -1.51 -2.32
C PRO A 9 -13.69 -1.22 -1.68
N PRO A 10 -13.76 -0.25 -0.75
CA PRO A 10 -15.03 0.11 -0.10
C PRO A 10 -16.11 0.50 -1.11
N GLY A 11 -17.26 -0.15 -1.04
CA GLY A 11 -18.40 0.15 -1.91
C GLY A 11 -18.34 -0.46 -3.31
N THR A 12 -17.31 -1.25 -3.64
CA THR A 12 -17.20 -1.94 -4.93
C THR A 12 -17.35 -3.46 -4.79
N LYS A 13 -17.45 -4.16 -5.93
CA LYS A 13 -17.45 -5.62 -5.99
C LYS A 13 -16.02 -6.13 -6.07
N LEU A 14 -15.81 -7.37 -5.63
CA LEU A 14 -14.54 -8.08 -5.81
C LEU A 14 -14.20 -8.16 -7.30
N GLN A 15 -13.01 -7.70 -7.66
CA GLN A 15 -12.56 -7.64 -9.04
C GLN A 15 -11.05 -7.85 -9.15
N LEU A 16 -10.59 -8.18 -10.36
CA LEU A 16 -9.18 -8.32 -10.67
C LEU A 16 -8.46 -6.98 -10.59
N LEU A 17 -7.19 -6.99 -10.19
CA LEU A 17 -6.33 -5.79 -10.10
C LEU A 17 -6.35 -4.93 -11.38
N SER A 18 -6.45 -5.56 -12.56
CA SER A 18 -6.48 -4.87 -13.86
C SER A 18 -7.73 -4.02 -14.09
N LEU A 19 -8.83 -4.31 -13.36
CA LEU A 19 -10.13 -3.63 -13.50
C LEU A 19 -10.30 -2.47 -12.51
N LEU A 20 -9.42 -2.36 -11.52
CA LEU A 20 -9.44 -1.29 -10.53
C LEU A 20 -8.98 0.05 -11.12
N SER A 21 -9.49 1.15 -10.56
CA SER A 21 -9.01 2.51 -10.86
C SER A 21 -7.56 2.72 -10.42
N GLY A 22 -6.94 3.82 -10.87
CA GLY A 22 -5.56 4.17 -10.50
C GLY A 22 -5.33 4.19 -8.98
N GLY A 23 -6.16 4.93 -8.25
CA GLY A 23 -6.07 5.02 -6.79
C GLY A 23 -6.36 3.70 -6.08
N GLU A 24 -7.33 2.91 -6.54
CA GLU A 24 -7.63 1.60 -5.96
C GLU A 24 -6.49 0.58 -6.16
N ARG A 25 -5.85 0.61 -7.34
CA ARG A 25 -4.65 -0.21 -7.59
C ARG A 25 -3.50 0.20 -6.68
N ALA A 26 -3.28 1.51 -6.51
CA ALA A 26 -2.24 2.02 -5.61
C ALA A 26 -2.49 1.60 -4.15
N LEU A 27 -3.72 1.76 -3.65
CA LEU A 27 -4.12 1.29 -2.32
C LEU A 27 -3.93 -0.22 -2.15
N THR A 28 -4.27 -1.01 -3.16
CA THR A 28 -4.09 -2.46 -3.13
C THR A 28 -2.60 -2.84 -3.08
N ALA A 29 -1.76 -2.16 -3.86
CA ALA A 29 -0.31 -2.36 -3.84
C ALA A 29 0.31 -1.98 -2.49
N ILE A 30 -0.11 -0.85 -1.90
CA ILE A 30 0.32 -0.42 -0.56
C ILE A 30 -0.11 -1.43 0.51
N ALA A 31 -1.33 -1.95 0.44
CA ALA A 31 -1.80 -2.99 1.36
C ALA A 31 -0.94 -4.26 1.26
N LEU A 32 -0.57 -4.67 0.05
CA LEU A 32 0.31 -5.81 -0.18
C LEU A 32 1.73 -5.55 0.34
N LEU A 33 2.28 -4.35 0.10
CA LEU A 33 3.58 -3.93 0.62
C LEU A 33 3.63 -4.06 2.15
N PHE A 34 2.62 -3.52 2.84
CA PHE A 34 2.55 -3.63 4.28
C PHE A 34 2.39 -5.07 4.78
N ALA A 35 1.62 -5.90 4.08
CA ALA A 35 1.52 -7.33 4.42
C ALA A 35 2.88 -8.03 4.32
N ILE A 36 3.69 -7.70 3.31
CA ILE A 36 5.05 -8.24 3.16
C ILE A 36 5.96 -7.78 4.30
N LEU A 37 5.91 -6.49 4.65
CA LEU A 37 6.71 -5.91 5.73
C LEU A 37 6.34 -6.48 7.12
N ASP A 38 5.07 -6.85 7.31
CA ASP A 38 4.61 -7.48 8.56
C ASP A 38 5.14 -8.91 8.72
N VAL A 39 5.19 -9.68 7.61
CA VAL A 39 5.76 -11.03 7.61
C VAL A 39 7.29 -10.98 7.72
N LYS A 40 7.93 -10.05 7.01
CA LYS A 40 9.39 -9.90 6.99
C LYS A 40 9.77 -8.49 7.40
N THR A 41 10.05 -8.32 8.69
CA THR A 41 10.62 -7.08 9.20
C THR A 41 12.01 -6.88 8.59
N VAL A 42 12.19 -5.75 7.91
CA VAL A 42 13.48 -5.33 7.35
C VAL A 42 14.04 -4.18 8.18
N PRO A 43 15.38 -4.01 8.26
CA PRO A 43 15.97 -2.93 9.05
C PRO A 43 15.65 -1.54 8.51
N PHE A 44 15.54 -1.39 7.18
CA PHE A 44 15.13 -0.14 6.55
C PHE A 44 14.36 -0.39 5.23
N SER A 45 13.53 0.59 4.85
CA SER A 45 12.79 0.61 3.58
C SER A 45 12.79 2.03 3.00
N ILE A 46 13.01 2.14 1.69
CA ILE A 46 12.94 3.40 0.94
C ILE A 46 11.69 3.36 0.07
N LEU A 47 10.84 4.37 0.18
CA LEU A 47 9.58 4.51 -0.54
C LEU A 47 9.64 5.81 -1.34
N ASP A 48 9.43 5.71 -2.65
CA ASP A 48 9.53 6.83 -3.60
C ASP A 48 8.19 6.98 -4.34
N GLU A 49 7.56 8.15 -4.20
CA GLU A 49 6.28 8.54 -4.81
C GLU A 49 5.13 7.52 -4.64
N VAL A 50 5.14 6.76 -3.54
CA VAL A 50 4.19 5.64 -3.35
C VAL A 50 2.75 6.13 -3.18
N GLU A 51 2.58 7.34 -2.67
CA GLU A 51 1.28 7.98 -2.42
C GLU A 51 0.79 8.89 -3.55
N ALA A 52 1.55 9.07 -4.64
CA ALA A 52 1.24 10.02 -5.71
C ALA A 52 -0.14 9.78 -6.40
N ALA A 53 -0.62 8.55 -6.37
CA ALA A 53 -1.92 8.16 -6.93
C ALA A 53 -3.08 8.20 -5.91
N LEU A 54 -2.83 8.63 -4.67
CA LEU A 54 -3.82 8.69 -3.60
C LEU A 54 -4.40 10.10 -3.43
N ASP A 55 -5.63 10.15 -2.94
CA ASP A 55 -6.23 11.39 -2.42
C ASP A 55 -5.73 11.72 -1.00
N ASP A 56 -5.95 12.96 -0.55
CA ASP A 56 -5.50 13.46 0.76
C ASP A 56 -5.94 12.56 1.94
N ALA A 57 -7.15 12.03 1.87
CA ALA A 57 -7.69 11.18 2.94
C ALA A 57 -6.92 9.86 3.03
N ASN A 58 -6.54 9.29 1.89
CA ASN A 58 -5.78 8.05 1.80
C ASN A 58 -4.28 8.27 2.05
N VAL A 59 -3.69 9.41 1.67
CA VAL A 59 -2.34 9.82 2.07
C VAL A 59 -2.23 9.87 3.60
N ALA A 60 -3.21 10.50 4.28
CA ALA A 60 -3.24 10.55 5.74
C ALA A 60 -3.39 9.16 6.40
N ARG A 61 -4.16 8.24 5.78
CA ARG A 61 -4.28 6.85 6.25
C ARG A 61 -2.97 6.08 6.07
N TYR A 62 -2.34 6.20 4.91
CA TYR A 62 -1.04 5.62 4.61
C TYR A 62 0.03 6.07 5.61
N GLY A 63 0.18 7.38 5.84
CA GLY A 63 1.15 7.91 6.79
C GLY A 63 0.94 7.40 8.22
N ARG A 64 -0.32 7.32 8.69
CA ARG A 64 -0.63 6.72 10.00
C ARG A 64 -0.25 5.25 10.08
N TYR A 65 -0.40 4.49 8.99
CA TYR A 65 -0.03 3.09 8.96
C TYR A 65 1.49 2.92 8.93
N LEU A 66 2.18 3.73 8.12
CA LEU A 66 3.65 3.75 8.05
C LEU A 66 4.28 4.05 9.41
N GLN A 67 3.74 5.02 10.15
CA GLN A 67 4.20 5.34 11.51
C GLN A 67 4.08 4.19 12.51
N LYS A 68 3.09 3.30 12.34
CA LYS A 68 2.98 2.09 13.19
C LYS A 68 4.13 1.11 12.90
N PHE A 69 4.50 0.95 11.63
CA PHE A 69 5.60 0.09 11.21
C PHE A 69 6.97 0.70 11.51
N ALA A 70 7.06 2.03 11.58
CA ALA A 70 8.28 2.76 11.89
C ALA A 70 8.92 2.39 13.24
N GLN A 71 8.16 1.74 14.14
CA GLN A 71 8.70 1.22 15.40
C GLN A 71 9.66 0.03 15.21
N LYS A 72 9.55 -0.69 14.08
CA LYS A 72 10.34 -1.90 13.80
C LYS A 72 11.25 -1.77 12.59
N THR A 73 10.87 -0.93 11.63
CA THR A 73 11.59 -0.70 10.37
C THR A 73 11.84 0.79 10.19
N GLN A 74 13.05 1.19 9.84
CA GLN A 74 13.32 2.58 9.47
C GLN A 74 12.74 2.86 8.08
N PHE A 75 11.93 3.92 7.94
CA PHE A 75 11.41 4.34 6.65
C PHE A 75 12.04 5.65 6.19
N ILE A 76 12.48 5.68 4.93
CA ILE A 76 12.84 6.90 4.20
C ILE A 76 11.78 7.07 3.12
N VAL A 77 11.04 8.17 3.17
CA VAL A 77 9.96 8.46 2.23
C VAL A 77 10.35 9.68 1.40
N ILE A 78 10.21 9.54 0.09
CA ILE A 78 10.33 10.60 -0.91
C ILE A 78 8.93 10.78 -1.48
N SER A 79 8.39 11.99 -1.32
CA SER A 79 7.00 12.37 -1.57
C SER A 79 6.98 13.77 -2.15
#